data_AF-A0A4R5B9F7-F1
#
_entry.id   AF-A0A4R5B9F7-F1
#
_cell.length_a   1.000
_cell.length_b   1.000
_cell.length_c   1.000
_cell.angle_alpha   90.00
_cell.angle_beta   90.00
_cell.angle_gamma   90.00
#
_symmetry.space_group_name_H-M   'P 1'
#
loop_
_entity.id
_entity.type
_entity.pdbx_description
1 polymer ?
#
loop_
_entity_poly.entity_id
_entity_poly.type
_entity_poly.pdbx_seq_one_letter_code
_entity_poly.pdbx_strand_id
1 'polypeptide(L)'
;MSATLGERFAQALAAKDRDALCALLGPEIDFRALTPGRAWEAATPAETVDDIILGRWFDPDNHIERLVQVTTARMSDREHLSYRLQVRTGTTHYLVEQQAYYATAGDRITWLRILCSGYRPCEKADQVQGVPDTNPTR
;
A
#
# COMPACT_ATOMS: atom_id res chain seq x y z
N MET A 1 -5.63 -9.29 18.57
CA MET A 1 -4.80 -9.95 17.54
C MET A 1 -3.73 -8.96 17.10
N SER A 2 -2.50 -9.41 16.86
CA SER A 2 -1.44 -8.52 16.34
C SER A 2 -1.66 -8.25 14.86
N ALA A 3 -1.38 -7.03 14.39
CA ALA A 3 -1.52 -6.65 12.99
C ALA A 3 -0.61 -7.50 12.09
N THR A 4 -1.09 -7.90 10.92
CA THR A 4 -0.31 -8.63 9.91
C THR A 4 0.85 -7.78 9.37
N LEU A 5 1.84 -8.41 8.71
CA LEU A 5 2.91 -7.67 8.04
C LEU A 5 2.39 -6.70 6.97
N GLY A 6 1.36 -7.10 6.22
CA GLY A 6 0.72 -6.25 5.22
C GLY A 6 0.02 -5.04 5.84
N GLU A 7 -0.71 -5.22 6.94
CA GLU A 7 -1.31 -4.09 7.67
C GLU A 7 -0.25 -3.12 8.18
N ARG A 8 0.84 -3.64 8.76
CA ARG A 8 1.97 -2.80 9.21
C ARG A 8 2.60 -2.04 8.04
N PHE A 9 2.74 -2.67 6.88
CA PHE A 9 3.25 -2.02 5.67
C PHE A 9 2.34 -0.87 5.23
N ALA A 10 1.02 -1.10 5.15
CA ALA A 10 0.07 -0.05 4.76
C ALA A 10 0.08 1.13 5.75
N GLN A 11 0.19 0.85 7.05
CA GLN A 11 0.29 1.89 8.10
C GLN A 11 1.60 2.68 8.00
N ALA A 12 2.74 2.00 7.88
CA ALA A 12 4.04 2.63 7.71
C ALA A 12 4.09 3.50 6.45
N LEU A 13 3.52 3.01 5.34
CA LEU A 13 3.39 3.79 4.11
C LEU A 13 2.51 5.03 4.32
N ALA A 14 1.36 4.89 4.97
CA ALA A 14 0.47 6.02 5.21
C ALA A 14 1.14 7.11 6.05
N ALA A 15 2.02 6.73 6.97
CA ALA A 15 2.84 7.65 7.77
C ALA A 15 4.10 8.16 7.03
N LYS A 16 4.40 7.65 5.83
CA LYS A 16 5.70 7.79 5.15
C LYS A 16 6.88 7.45 6.08
N ASP A 17 6.70 6.47 6.95
CA ASP A 17 7.71 6.00 7.90
C ASP A 17 8.70 5.08 7.18
N ARG A 18 9.77 5.71 6.70
CA ARG A 18 10.84 5.06 5.93
C ARG A 18 11.48 3.91 6.71
N ASP A 19 11.75 4.10 7.99
CA ASP A 19 12.44 3.12 8.81
C ASP A 19 11.53 1.93 9.12
N ALA A 20 10.26 2.18 9.43
CA ALA A 20 9.29 1.10 9.59
C ALA A 20 9.09 0.31 8.29
N LEU A 21 9.00 0.98 7.14
CA LEU A 21 8.91 0.30 5.85
C LEU A 21 10.14 -0.60 5.60
N CYS A 22 11.35 -0.08 5.80
CA CYS A 22 12.57 -0.87 5.62
C CYS A 22 12.68 -2.03 6.63
N ALA A 23 12.21 -1.83 7.86
CA ALA A 23 12.18 -2.87 8.89
C ALA A 23 11.18 -4.00 8.59
N LEU A 24 10.24 -3.80 7.67
CA LEU A 24 9.29 -4.85 7.26
C LEU A 24 9.82 -5.67 6.09
N LEU A 25 10.80 -5.17 5.33
CA LEU A 25 11.36 -5.86 4.16
C LEU A 25 12.58 -6.71 4.57
N GLY A 26 12.70 -7.87 3.93
CA GLY A 26 13.89 -8.71 4.03
C GLY A 26 15.08 -8.04 3.35
N PRO A 27 16.32 -8.34 3.78
CA PRO A 27 17.53 -7.73 3.23
C PRO A 27 17.69 -8.02 1.72
N GLU A 28 17.20 -9.17 1.28
CA GLU A 28 17.01 -9.54 -0.12
C GLU A 28 15.50 -9.66 -0.37
N ILE A 29 14.94 -8.69 -1.09
CA ILE A 29 13.51 -8.62 -1.42
C ILE A 29 13.33 -8.84 -2.92
N ASP A 30 12.53 -9.81 -3.32
CA ASP A 30 12.05 -9.89 -4.70
C ASP A 30 10.84 -8.96 -4.82
N PHE A 31 11.09 -7.69 -5.15
CA PHE A 31 10.06 -6.68 -5.34
C PHE A 31 9.75 -6.49 -6.82
N ARG A 32 8.47 -6.57 -7.18
CA ARG A 32 7.99 -6.09 -8.48
C ARG A 32 6.66 -5.38 -8.36
N ALA A 33 6.44 -4.40 -9.21
CA ALA A 33 5.19 -3.67 -9.20
C ALA A 33 4.82 -3.07 -10.55
N LEU A 34 3.52 -2.82 -10.71
CA LEU A 34 2.93 -2.15 -11.86
C LEU A 34 2.16 -0.91 -11.38
N THR A 35 2.56 0.25 -11.88
CA THR A 35 1.76 1.47 -11.86
C THR A 35 1.26 1.75 -13.28
N PRO A 36 0.25 2.63 -13.49
CA PRO A 36 -0.17 2.96 -14.84
C PRO A 36 1.01 3.37 -15.73
N GLY A 37 1.21 2.65 -16.83
CA GLY A 37 2.25 2.91 -17.81
C GLY A 37 3.69 2.55 -17.41
N ARG A 38 3.94 1.93 -16.24
CA ARG A 38 5.31 1.62 -15.81
C ARG A 38 5.42 0.36 -14.92
N ALA A 39 6.44 -0.44 -15.20
CA ALA A 39 6.88 -1.53 -14.35
C ALA A 39 8.07 -1.10 -13.47
N TRP A 40 8.16 -1.72 -12.29
CA TRP A 40 9.17 -1.43 -11.27
C TRP A 40 9.70 -2.74 -10.71
N GLU A 41 11.00 -2.79 -10.44
CA GLU A 41 11.67 -3.92 -9.80
C GLU A 41 12.76 -3.38 -8.85
N ALA A 42 13.03 -4.09 -7.76
CA ALA A 42 14.09 -3.79 -6.81
C ALA A 42 14.51 -5.08 -6.09
N ALA A 43 15.75 -5.10 -5.59
CA ALA A 43 16.32 -6.26 -4.90
C ALA A 43 16.58 -5.98 -3.40
N THR A 44 16.53 -4.72 -2.99
CA THR A 44 16.84 -4.29 -1.61
C THR A 44 15.74 -3.43 -0.99
N PRO A 45 15.66 -3.37 0.36
CA PRO A 45 14.75 -2.46 1.05
C PRO A 45 14.96 -0.99 0.69
N ALA A 46 16.21 -0.54 0.57
CA ALA A 46 16.53 0.85 0.25
C ALA A 46 16.03 1.22 -1.15
N GLU A 47 16.33 0.41 -2.18
CA GLU A 47 15.80 0.65 -3.54
C GLU A 47 14.26 0.64 -3.56
N THR A 48 13.65 -0.33 -2.85
CA THR A 48 12.19 -0.45 -2.80
C THR A 48 11.55 0.78 -2.14
N VAL A 49 12.07 1.21 -0.99
CA VAL A 49 11.45 2.26 -0.18
C VAL A 49 11.88 3.65 -0.63
N ASP A 50 13.19 3.89 -0.71
CA ASP A 50 13.75 5.22 -0.96
C ASP A 50 13.65 5.59 -2.44
N ASP A 51 14.01 4.68 -3.36
CA ASP A 51 14.08 5.01 -4.79
C ASP A 51 12.74 4.87 -5.51
N ILE A 52 11.85 3.99 -5.04
CA ILE A 52 10.59 3.67 -5.71
C ILE A 52 9.39 4.22 -4.95
N ILE A 53 9.11 3.71 -3.74
CA ILE A 53 7.86 4.05 -3.03
C ILE A 53 7.84 5.52 -2.60
N LEU A 54 8.84 5.96 -1.84
CA LEU A 54 8.94 7.33 -1.31
C LEU A 54 9.70 8.27 -2.24
N GLY A 55 10.45 7.75 -3.22
CA GLY A 55 11.16 8.55 -4.21
C GLY A 55 10.37 8.84 -5.48
N ARG A 56 9.37 8.00 -5.83
CA ARG A 56 8.64 8.12 -7.11
C ARG A 56 7.12 8.00 -6.97
N TRP A 57 6.61 7.00 -6.27
CA TRP A 57 5.17 6.77 -6.22
C TRP A 57 4.47 7.78 -5.32
N PHE A 58 5.06 8.03 -4.17
CA PHE A 58 4.63 8.99 -3.17
C PHE A 58 5.83 9.88 -2.83
N ASP A 59 6.37 10.54 -3.87
CA ASP A 59 7.50 11.46 -3.74
C ASP A 59 7.29 12.53 -2.64
N PRO A 60 8.34 13.26 -2.21
CA PRO A 60 8.23 14.23 -1.12
C PRO A 60 7.15 15.31 -1.29
N ASP A 61 6.75 15.66 -2.52
CA ASP A 61 5.72 16.67 -2.80
C ASP A 61 4.29 16.12 -2.63
N ASN A 62 4.13 14.81 -2.58
CA ASN A 62 2.84 14.15 -2.34
C ASN A 62 2.59 13.93 -0.84
N HIS A 63 1.49 14.47 -0.33
CA HIS A 63 1.10 14.30 1.07
C HIS A 63 0.04 13.23 1.22
N ILE A 64 0.36 12.11 1.89
CA ILE A 64 -0.63 11.09 2.22
C ILE A 64 -1.44 11.60 3.42
N GLU A 65 -2.72 11.91 3.21
CA GLU A 65 -3.59 12.51 4.21
C GLU A 65 -4.20 11.45 5.14
N ARG A 66 -4.58 10.29 4.59
CA ARG A 66 -5.12 9.17 5.37
C ARG A 66 -5.00 7.83 4.67
N LEU A 67 -4.92 6.78 5.48
CA LEU A 67 -5.23 5.42 5.09
C LEU A 67 -6.75 5.22 5.19
N VAL A 68 -7.42 5.12 4.04
CA VAL A 68 -8.88 5.07 3.92
C VAL A 68 -9.42 3.68 4.26
N GLN A 69 -8.76 2.65 3.74
CA GLN A 69 -9.19 1.27 3.89
C GLN A 69 -7.97 0.35 3.83
N VAL A 70 -8.02 -0.72 4.63
CA VAL A 70 -7.11 -1.86 4.54
C VAL A 70 -7.95 -3.12 4.54
N THR A 71 -7.59 -4.06 3.67
CA THR A 71 -8.17 -5.40 3.64
C THR A 71 -7.04 -6.39 3.49
N THR A 72 -7.04 -7.41 4.32
CA THR A 72 -6.10 -8.52 4.23
C THR A 72 -6.84 -9.82 4.02
N ALA A 73 -6.24 -10.69 3.24
CA ALA A 73 -6.68 -12.07 3.07
C ALA A 73 -5.47 -12.98 2.98
N ARG A 74 -5.69 -14.28 3.05
CA ARG A 74 -4.64 -15.28 2.82
C ARG A 74 -5.03 -16.19 1.68
N MET A 75 -4.07 -16.48 0.81
CA MET A 75 -4.21 -17.40 -0.31
C MET A 75 -3.11 -18.47 -0.19
N SER A 76 -3.42 -19.56 0.51
CA SER A 76 -2.48 -20.66 0.78
C SER A 76 -1.15 -20.19 1.41
N ASP A 77 -0.08 -20.13 0.61
CA ASP A 77 1.29 -19.74 0.95
C ASP A 77 1.59 -18.26 0.61
N ARG A 78 0.58 -17.49 0.26
CA ARG A 78 0.66 -16.05 0.03
C ARG A 78 -0.30 -15.30 0.93
N GLU A 79 0.13 -14.14 1.36
CA GLU A 79 -0.74 -13.15 1.98
C GLU A 79 -1.19 -12.15 0.90
N HIS A 80 -2.41 -11.65 1.03
CA HIS A 80 -2.99 -10.60 0.21
C HIS A 80 -3.21 -9.36 1.06
N LEU A 81 -2.90 -8.21 0.49
CA LEU A 81 -3.13 -6.90 1.06
C LEU A 81 -3.75 -6.01 -0.02
N SER A 82 -4.86 -5.38 0.31
CA SER A 82 -5.43 -4.26 -0.44
C SER A 82 -5.46 -3.06 0.48
N TYR A 83 -5.02 -1.90 0.00
CA TYR A 83 -5.18 -0.66 0.76
C TYR A 83 -5.46 0.53 -0.15
N ARG A 84 -6.17 1.51 0.40
CA ARG A 84 -6.53 2.75 -0.26
C ARG A 84 -6.04 3.94 0.54
N LEU A 85 -5.34 4.85 -0.12
CA LEU A 85 -4.82 6.09 0.45
C LEU A 85 -5.60 7.26 -0.14
N GLN A 86 -5.83 8.29 0.68
CA GLN A 86 -6.09 9.63 0.16
C GLN A 86 -4.79 10.41 0.16
N VAL A 87 -4.44 10.96 -0.99
CA VAL A 87 -3.19 11.70 -1.23
C VAL A 87 -3.53 13.07 -1.78
N ARG A 88 -2.79 14.09 -1.35
CA ARG A 88 -2.88 15.44 -1.87
C ARG A 88 -1.57 15.83 -2.55
N THR A 89 -1.69 16.35 -3.77
CA THR A 89 -0.59 16.92 -4.55
C THR A 89 -0.96 18.36 -4.87
N GLY A 90 -0.26 19.32 -4.27
CA GLY A 90 -0.68 20.72 -4.29
C GLY A 90 -2.07 20.91 -3.66
N THR A 91 -3.03 21.37 -4.46
CA THR A 91 -4.44 21.57 -4.06
C THR A 91 -5.38 20.44 -4.48
N THR A 92 -4.90 19.47 -5.27
CA THR A 92 -5.73 18.38 -5.80
C THR A 92 -5.66 17.17 -4.88
N HIS A 93 -6.82 16.54 -4.64
CA HIS A 93 -6.94 15.31 -3.87
C HIS A 93 -7.13 14.11 -4.79
N TYR A 94 -6.56 12.98 -4.38
CA TYR A 94 -6.58 11.73 -5.11
C TYR A 94 -6.84 10.55 -4.18
N LEU A 95 -7.54 9.55 -4.69
CA LEU A 95 -7.49 8.19 -4.15
C LEU A 95 -6.46 7.37 -4.92
N VAL A 96 -5.67 6.60 -4.19
CA VAL A 96 -4.73 5.62 -4.73
C VAL A 96 -5.01 4.29 -4.06
N GLU A 97 -5.34 3.28 -4.84
CA GLU A 97 -5.48 1.91 -4.35
C GLU A 97 -4.32 1.04 -4.85
N GLN A 98 -3.79 0.23 -3.96
CA GLN A 98 -2.82 -0.78 -4.30
C GLN A 98 -3.30 -2.16 -3.85
N GLN A 99 -3.17 -3.12 -4.75
CA GLN A 99 -3.42 -4.54 -4.54
C GLN A 99 -2.07 -5.25 -4.49
N ALA A 100 -1.84 -6.03 -3.44
CA ALA A 100 -0.57 -6.68 -3.20
C ALA A 100 -0.71 -8.15 -2.82
N TYR A 101 0.22 -8.96 -3.32
CA TYR A 101 0.50 -10.29 -2.78
C TYR A 101 1.92 -10.31 -2.24
N TYR A 102 2.13 -10.98 -1.12
CA TYR A 102 3.44 -11.09 -0.51
C TYR A 102 3.69 -12.44 0.15
N ALA A 103 4.96 -12.79 0.27
CA ALA A 103 5.43 -13.93 1.07
C ALA A 103 6.39 -13.42 2.16
N THR A 104 6.48 -14.20 3.25
CA THR A 104 7.20 -13.78 4.45
C THR A 104 8.20 -14.84 4.88
N ALA A 105 9.34 -14.40 5.42
CA ALA A 105 10.25 -15.22 6.20
C ALA A 105 10.34 -14.63 7.61
N GLY A 106 9.70 -15.28 8.59
CA GLY A 106 9.58 -14.74 9.95
C GLY A 106 8.79 -13.43 9.98
N ASP A 107 9.43 -12.36 10.46
CA ASP A 107 8.86 -11.02 10.59
C ASP A 107 9.20 -10.10 9.40
N ARG A 108 9.68 -10.67 8.28
CA ARG A 108 10.06 -9.92 7.08
C ARG A 108 9.27 -10.36 5.85
N ILE A 109 8.93 -9.41 5.01
CA ILE A 109 8.43 -9.62 3.64
C ILE A 109 9.64 -9.87 2.74
N THR A 110 9.68 -10.99 2.04
CA THR A 110 10.82 -11.38 1.16
C THR A 110 10.44 -11.44 -0.32
N TRP A 111 9.15 -11.43 -0.62
CA TRP A 111 8.61 -11.38 -1.97
C TRP A 111 7.38 -10.49 -1.96
N LEU A 112 7.31 -9.53 -2.87
CA LEU A 112 6.23 -8.54 -2.93
C LEU A 112 5.85 -8.24 -4.38
N ARG A 113 4.54 -8.32 -4.68
CA ARG A 113 3.95 -7.93 -5.96
C ARG A 113 2.88 -6.90 -5.71
N ILE A 114 2.96 -5.74 -6.38
CA ILE A 114 1.99 -4.65 -6.22
C ILE A 114 1.41 -4.25 -7.59
N LEU A 115 0.09 -4.09 -7.65
CA LEU A 115 -0.61 -3.43 -8.75
C LEU A 115 -1.29 -2.17 -8.21
N CYS A 116 -1.06 -1.04 -8.87
CA CYS A 116 -1.56 0.27 -8.45
C CYS A 116 -2.61 0.80 -9.42
N SER A 117 -3.71 1.35 -8.87
CA SER A 117 -4.73 2.07 -9.66
C SER A 117 -4.19 3.35 -10.30
N GLY A 118 -3.07 3.87 -9.80
CA GLY A 118 -2.62 5.25 -10.01
C GLY A 118 -3.48 6.26 -9.25
N TYR A 119 -3.12 7.53 -9.42
CA TYR A 119 -3.79 8.68 -8.83
C TYR A 119 -5.14 8.92 -9.50
N ARG A 120 -6.24 8.67 -8.78
CA ARG A 120 -7.61 8.90 -9.25
C ARG A 120 -8.14 10.16 -8.57
N PRO A 121 -8.43 11.24 -9.31
CA PRO A 121 -8.96 12.47 -8.71
C PRO A 121 -10.19 12.17 -7.87
N CYS A 122 -10.28 12.78 -6.69
CA CYS A 122 -11.42 12.65 -5.80
C CYS A 122 -11.76 13.99 -5.18
N GLU A 123 -12.98 14.10 -4.64
CA GLU A 123 -13.29 15.19 -3.73
C GLU A 123 -12.58 14.93 -2.39
N LYS A 124 -12.20 16.00 -1.68
CA LYS A 124 -11.55 15.92 -0.37
C LYS A 124 -12.35 15.06 0.64
N ALA A 125 -13.66 14.96 0.41
CA ALA A 125 -14.67 14.34 1.26
C ALA A 125 -15.28 13.07 0.68
N ASP A 126 -14.57 12.28 -0.15
CA ASP A 126 -15.02 10.92 -0.46
C ASP A 126 -14.99 10.06 0.83
N GLN A 127 -16.06 10.23 1.60
CA GLN A 127 -16.57 9.32 2.59
C GLN A 127 -16.94 8.07 1.81
N VAL A 128 -16.04 7.08 1.81
CA VAL A 128 -16.42 5.72 1.45
C VAL A 128 -17.37 5.26 2.55
N GLN A 129 -18.65 5.56 2.38
CA GLN A 129 -19.72 4.91 3.11
C GLN A 129 -19.57 3.42 2.87
N GLY A 130 -19.39 2.68 3.97
CA GLY A 130 -19.52 1.24 3.98
C GLY A 130 -20.84 0.86 3.32
N VAL A 131 -20.80 -0.21 2.54
CA VAL A 131 -21.97 -0.87 1.95
C VAL A 131 -23.12 -0.86 2.97
N PRO A 132 -24.33 -0.35 2.64
CA PRO A 132 -25.46 -0.50 3.53
C PRO A 132 -25.74 -1.99 3.69
N ASP A 133 -25.74 -2.47 4.94
CA ASP A 133 -26.32 -3.76 5.30
C ASP A 133 -27.76 -3.78 4.80
N THR A 134 -27.98 -4.36 3.62
CA THR A 134 -29.31 -4.79 3.21
C THR A 134 -29.62 -6.03 4.02
N ASN A 135 -30.16 -5.82 5.23
CA ASN A 135 -30.88 -6.85 5.95
C ASN A 135 -32.34 -6.83 5.47
N PRO A 136 -32.81 -7.80 4.65
CA PRO A 136 -34.22 -8.01 4.52
C PRO A 136 -34.71 -8.78 5.76
N THR A 137 -35.41 -8.05 6.61
CA THR A 137 -36.28 -8.63 7.63
C THR A 137 -37.28 -9.59 6.96
N ARG A 138 -37.20 -10.90 7.24
CA ARG A 138 -38.37 -11.73 7.56
C ARG A 138 -37.97 -13.07 8.19
#